data_AF-A0A401M913-F1
#
_entry.id   AF-A0A401M913-F1
#
_cell.length_a   1.000
_cell.length_b   1.000
_cell.length_c   1.000
_cell.angle_alpha   90.00
_cell.angle_beta   90.00
_cell.angle_gamma   90.00
#
_symmetry.space_group_name_H-M   'P 1'
#
loop_
_entity.id
_entity.type
_entity.pdbx_description
1 polymer ?
#
loop_
_entity_poly.entity_id
_entity_poly.type
_entity_poly.pdbx_seq_one_letter_code
_entity_poly.pdbx_strand_id
1 'polypeptide(L)'
;MPAPLPAPHSPVTAAYARLTQALPALTVTELTPDQWAPEGGGWVTAAALADGGPGLDAFLARDDAQVLRDHGRPARPDVIASFGLHRYAWPACLLITAPWFLHRRVPRHPVTNVSYDRTQDPMAFAVRPGPFACLPDDPAATLPGARPVPDEEALRA
;
A
#
# COMPACT_ATOMS: atom_id res chain seq x y z
N MET A 1 3.01 31.03 -16.35
CA MET A 1 3.53 30.29 -15.17
C MET A 1 4.50 29.24 -15.68
N PRO A 2 5.70 29.09 -15.08
CA PRO A 2 6.53 27.93 -15.40
C PRO A 2 5.79 26.66 -14.94
N ALA A 3 5.86 25.61 -15.75
CA ALA A 3 5.33 24.30 -15.38
C ALA A 3 6.09 23.80 -14.13
N PRO A 4 5.40 23.20 -13.15
CA PRO A 4 6.09 22.61 -12.01
C PRO A 4 7.07 21.53 -12.52
N LEU A 5 8.32 21.59 -12.05
CA LEU A 5 9.29 20.53 -12.31
C LEU A 5 8.69 19.20 -11.82
N PRO A 6 8.83 18.10 -12.58
CA PRO A 6 8.41 16.80 -12.10
C PRO A 6 9.10 16.56 -10.75
N ALA A 7 8.32 16.27 -9.72
CA ALA A 7 8.89 15.85 -8.44
C ALA A 7 9.86 14.70 -8.70
N PRO A 8 11.01 14.64 -8.02
CA PRO A 8 11.92 13.51 -8.18
C PRO A 8 11.12 12.22 -7.95
N HIS A 9 11.03 11.42 -9.01
CA HIS A 9 10.34 10.14 -8.97
C HIS A 9 11.01 9.30 -7.88
N SER A 10 10.21 8.84 -6.92
CA SER A 10 10.72 7.95 -5.90
C SER A 10 11.18 6.64 -6.55
N PRO A 11 11.98 5.82 -5.85
CA PRO A 11 12.40 4.51 -6.35
C PRO A 11 11.23 3.57 -6.72
N VAL A 12 10.00 3.87 -6.30
CA VAL A 12 8.80 3.04 -6.55
C VAL A 12 7.82 3.64 -7.55
N THR A 13 7.95 4.92 -7.92
CA THR A 13 6.97 5.62 -8.78
C THR A 13 6.72 4.90 -10.11
N ALA A 14 7.79 4.44 -10.77
CA ALA A 14 7.66 3.73 -12.04
C ALA A 14 6.90 2.39 -11.90
N ALA A 15 7.13 1.66 -10.81
CA ALA A 15 6.44 0.41 -10.54
C ALA A 15 4.96 0.63 -10.25
N TYR A 16 4.62 1.67 -9.48
CA TYR A 16 3.22 2.00 -9.17
C TYR A 16 2.47 2.52 -10.39
N ALA A 17 3.10 3.33 -11.23
CA ALA A 17 2.52 3.73 -12.52
C ALA A 17 2.21 2.50 -13.40
N ARG A 18 3.12 1.51 -13.44
CA ARG A 18 2.90 0.27 -14.19
C ARG A 18 1.82 -0.61 -13.55
N LEU A 19 1.75 -0.65 -12.23
CA LEU A 19 0.73 -1.36 -11.46
C LEU A 19 -0.67 -0.81 -11.79
N THR A 20 -0.87 0.51 -11.74
CA THR A 20 -2.16 1.13 -12.06
C THR A 20 -2.55 0.93 -13.53
N GLN A 21 -1.59 0.88 -14.45
CA GLN A 21 -1.88 0.51 -15.85
C GLN A 21 -2.37 -0.94 -15.99
N ALA A 22 -1.78 -1.88 -15.24
CA ALA A 22 -2.12 -3.30 -15.32
C ALA A 22 -3.38 -3.67 -14.51
N LEU A 23 -3.64 -2.94 -13.43
CA LEU A 23 -4.80 -3.09 -12.55
C LEU A 23 -5.46 -1.70 -12.35
N PRO A 24 -6.29 -1.24 -13.31
CA PRO A 24 -6.93 0.07 -13.23
C PRO A 24 -7.85 0.26 -12.03
N ALA A 25 -8.31 -0.84 -11.43
CA ALA A 25 -9.09 -0.85 -10.20
C ALA A 25 -8.27 -0.46 -8.95
N LEU A 26 -6.96 -0.22 -9.08
CA LEU A 26 -6.05 0.14 -8.00
C LEU A 26 -5.20 1.37 -8.35
N THR A 27 -5.21 2.37 -7.47
CA THR A 27 -4.34 3.54 -7.54
C THR A 27 -3.42 3.62 -6.33
N VAL A 28 -2.21 4.12 -6.56
CA VAL A 28 -1.23 4.37 -5.49
C VAL A 28 -0.73 5.80 -5.61
N THR A 29 -1.02 6.60 -4.58
CA THR A 29 -0.57 7.98 -4.46
C THR A 29 0.60 8.04 -3.50
N GLU A 30 1.70 8.64 -3.94
CA GLU A 30 2.87 8.86 -3.10
C GLU A 30 2.77 10.21 -2.40
N LEU A 31 2.80 10.20 -1.08
CA LEU A 31 2.72 11.37 -0.24
C LEU A 31 4.09 12.02 -0.08
N THR A 32 4.17 13.33 -0.38
CA THR A 32 5.35 14.15 -0.09
C THR A 32 5.48 14.41 1.42
N PRO A 33 6.69 14.74 1.94
CA PRO A 33 6.90 14.95 3.38
C PRO A 33 5.96 15.96 4.04
N ASP A 34 5.48 16.95 3.30
CA ASP A 34 4.55 18.00 3.73
C ASP A 34 3.07 17.59 3.64
N GLN A 35 2.75 16.51 2.92
CA GLN A 35 1.39 15.99 2.82
C GLN A 35 1.03 15.13 4.03
N TRP A 36 -0.19 15.30 4.50
CA TRP A 36 -0.76 14.51 5.59
C TRP A 36 -1.38 13.24 5.02
N ALA A 37 -1.38 12.16 5.80
CA ALA A 37 -2.10 10.96 5.41
C ALA A 37 -3.61 11.28 5.35
N PRO A 38 -4.36 10.74 4.37
CA PRO A 38 -5.80 10.91 4.35
C PRO A 38 -6.43 10.24 5.58
N GLU A 39 -7.37 10.94 6.20
CA GLU A 39 -8.10 10.50 7.37
C GLU A 39 -9.61 10.61 7.13
N GLY A 40 -10.37 9.71 7.75
CA GLY A 40 -11.84 9.69 7.66
C GLY A 40 -12.39 9.18 6.32
N GLY A 41 -13.72 9.16 6.21
CA GLY A 41 -14.39 8.54 5.08
C GLY A 41 -14.12 7.03 5.00
N GLY A 42 -13.72 6.54 3.84
CA GLY A 42 -13.34 5.14 3.64
C GLY A 42 -11.88 4.82 3.97
N TRP A 43 -11.07 5.83 4.32
CA TRP A 43 -9.65 5.67 4.60
C TRP A 43 -9.41 5.02 5.96
N VAL A 44 -8.56 4.00 5.96
CA VAL A 44 -8.00 3.37 7.16
C VAL A 44 -6.49 3.35 7.07
N THR A 45 -5.80 3.62 8.18
CA THR A 45 -4.34 3.47 8.24
C THR A 45 -3.96 2.02 8.53
N ALA A 46 -2.83 1.56 8.01
CA ALA A 46 -2.30 0.24 8.34
C ALA A 46 -2.01 0.10 9.83
N ALA A 47 -1.63 1.19 10.51
CA ALA A 47 -1.49 1.24 11.96
C ALA A 47 -2.81 0.94 12.68
N ALA A 48 -3.92 1.56 12.26
CA ALA A 48 -5.23 1.31 12.87
C ALA A 48 -5.71 -0.14 12.68
N LEU A 49 -5.36 -0.78 11.55
CA LEU A 49 -5.61 -2.21 11.34
C LEU A 49 -4.75 -3.08 12.26
N ALA A 50 -3.47 -2.72 12.44
CA ALA A 50 -2.52 -3.47 13.27
C ALA A 50 -2.82 -3.35 14.77
N ASP A 51 -3.33 -2.20 15.22
CA ASP A 51 -3.68 -1.95 16.62
C ASP A 51 -4.90 -2.76 17.10
N GLY A 52 -5.73 -3.26 16.18
CA GLY A 52 -6.82 -4.19 16.49
C GLY A 52 -7.99 -3.60 17.28
N GLY A 53 -8.16 -2.27 17.25
CA GLY A 53 -9.21 -1.55 17.97
C GLY A 53 -10.30 -0.98 17.06
N PRO A 54 -10.87 0.20 17.40
CA PRO A 54 -12.01 0.78 16.67
C PRO A 54 -11.79 0.97 15.17
N GLY A 55 -10.55 1.20 14.73
CA GLY A 55 -10.21 1.31 13.32
C GLY A 55 -10.37 -0.01 12.56
N LEU A 56 -9.96 -1.13 13.18
CA LEU A 56 -10.20 -2.47 12.62
C LEU A 56 -11.69 -2.81 12.63
N ASP A 57 -12.40 -2.53 13.72
CA ASP A 57 -13.84 -2.79 13.82
C ASP A 57 -14.62 -2.03 12.74
N ALA A 58 -14.33 -0.74 12.56
CA ALA A 58 -14.95 0.07 11.51
C ALA A 58 -14.63 -0.45 10.11
N PHE A 59 -13.39 -0.91 9.88
CA PHE A 59 -12.99 -1.51 8.61
C PHE A 59 -13.78 -2.80 8.32
N LEU A 60 -13.95 -3.68 9.32
CA LEU A 60 -14.63 -4.97 9.21
C LEU A 60 -16.16 -4.86 9.16
N ALA A 61 -16.75 -3.80 9.71
CA ALA A 61 -18.21 -3.59 9.71
C ALA A 61 -18.82 -3.63 8.30
N ARG A 62 -18.05 -3.27 7.26
CA ARG A 62 -18.49 -3.38 5.87
C ARG A 62 -18.62 -4.83 5.41
N ASP A 63 -17.67 -5.69 5.78
CA ASP A 63 -17.71 -7.11 5.44
C ASP A 63 -18.87 -7.79 6.18
N ASP A 64 -19.08 -7.43 7.46
CA ASP A 64 -20.22 -7.92 8.25
C ASP A 64 -21.57 -7.55 7.62
N ALA A 65 -21.75 -6.26 7.29
CA ALA A 65 -22.95 -5.77 6.62
C ALA A 65 -23.14 -6.40 5.25
N GLN A 66 -22.06 -6.65 4.49
CA GLN A 66 -22.14 -7.32 3.20
C GLN A 66 -22.61 -8.76 3.36
N VAL A 67 -22.01 -9.53 4.27
CA VAL A 67 -22.37 -10.93 4.49
C VAL A 67 -23.82 -11.06 4.92
N LEU A 68 -24.30 -10.20 5.82
CA LEU A 68 -25.70 -10.21 6.23
C LEU A 68 -26.65 -9.96 5.05
N ARG A 69 -26.33 -8.98 4.18
CA ARG A 69 -27.15 -8.69 2.98
C ARG A 69 -27.16 -9.86 2.01
N ASP A 70 -25.99 -10.45 1.73
CA ASP A 70 -25.83 -11.44 0.66
C ASP A 70 -26.30 -12.85 1.10
N HIS A 71 -26.27 -13.14 2.41
CA HIS A 71 -26.57 -14.47 2.94
C HIS A 71 -27.73 -14.54 3.93
N GLY A 72 -28.33 -13.40 4.31
CA GLY A 72 -29.47 -13.35 5.22
C GLY A 72 -29.17 -13.73 6.67
N ARG A 73 -27.90 -13.94 7.03
CA ARG A 73 -27.44 -14.24 8.40
C ARG A 73 -26.04 -13.67 8.64
N PRO A 74 -25.70 -13.27 9.89
CA PRO A 74 -24.36 -12.83 10.23
C PRO A 74 -23.35 -13.99 10.11
N ALA A 75 -22.11 -13.67 9.76
CA ALA A 75 -21.01 -14.62 9.83
C ALA A 75 -20.37 -14.62 11.21
N ARG A 76 -19.55 -15.65 11.47
CA ARG A 76 -18.69 -15.65 12.65
C ARG A 76 -17.65 -14.53 12.54
N PRO A 77 -17.21 -13.93 13.66
CA PRO A 77 -16.22 -12.85 13.64
C PRO A 77 -14.90 -13.19 12.94
N ASP A 78 -14.40 -14.44 13.08
CA ASP A 78 -13.15 -14.90 12.42
C ASP A 78 -13.27 -14.94 10.89
N VAL A 79 -14.47 -15.23 10.38
CA VAL A 79 -14.75 -15.22 8.94
C VAL A 79 -14.78 -13.80 8.41
N ILE A 80 -15.43 -12.87 9.13
CA ILE A 80 -15.45 -11.45 8.79
C ILE A 80 -14.02 -10.87 8.78
N ALA A 81 -13.24 -11.16 9.83
CA ALA A 81 -11.85 -10.76 9.91
C ALA A 81 -11.03 -11.30 8.73
N SER A 82 -11.22 -12.57 8.36
CA SER A 82 -10.53 -13.18 7.22
C SER A 82 -10.85 -12.47 5.90
N PHE A 83 -12.12 -12.16 5.63
CA PHE A 83 -12.49 -11.42 4.41
C PHE A 83 -11.95 -10.01 4.39
N GLY A 84 -12.15 -9.26 5.48
CA GLY A 84 -11.69 -7.87 5.56
C GLY A 84 -10.18 -7.78 5.42
N LEU A 85 -9.43 -8.55 6.22
CA LEU A 85 -7.96 -8.54 6.18
C LEU A 85 -7.42 -9.04 4.85
N HIS A 86 -8.05 -10.03 4.20
CA HIS A 86 -7.65 -10.44 2.86
C HIS A 86 -7.84 -9.30 1.83
N ARG A 87 -8.95 -8.57 1.91
CA ARG A 87 -9.24 -7.40 1.05
C ARG A 87 -8.30 -6.21 1.29
N TYR A 88 -7.55 -6.21 2.38
CA TYR A 88 -6.44 -5.28 2.62
C TYR A 88 -5.09 -5.88 2.18
N ALA A 89 -4.79 -7.11 2.60
CA ALA A 89 -3.49 -7.73 2.42
C ALA A 89 -3.18 -8.05 0.95
N TRP A 90 -4.17 -8.48 0.17
CA TRP A 90 -4.01 -8.77 -1.26
C TRP A 90 -3.55 -7.53 -2.06
N PRO A 91 -4.21 -6.37 -2.00
CA PRO A 91 -3.72 -5.20 -2.72
C PRO A 91 -2.48 -4.59 -2.05
N ALA A 92 -2.35 -4.65 -0.72
CA ALA A 92 -1.19 -4.10 -0.02
C ALA A 92 0.12 -4.83 -0.38
N CYS A 93 0.08 -6.14 -0.65
CA CYS A 93 1.28 -6.87 -1.04
C CYS A 93 1.87 -6.34 -2.37
N LEU A 94 1.04 -5.79 -3.26
CA LEU A 94 1.48 -5.20 -4.53
C LEU A 94 2.36 -3.97 -4.33
N LEU A 95 2.26 -3.27 -3.19
CA LEU A 95 3.15 -2.16 -2.82
C LEU A 95 4.62 -2.60 -2.69
N ILE A 96 4.85 -3.90 -2.46
CA ILE A 96 6.18 -4.51 -2.32
C ILE A 96 6.49 -5.36 -3.55
N THR A 97 5.54 -6.19 -3.99
CA THR A 97 5.73 -7.13 -5.09
C THR A 97 5.93 -6.45 -6.43
N ALA A 98 5.24 -5.34 -6.72
CA ALA A 98 5.41 -4.67 -8.02
C ALA A 98 6.82 -4.03 -8.17
N PRO A 99 7.33 -3.25 -7.20
CA PRO A 99 8.72 -2.76 -7.24
C PRO A 99 9.76 -3.89 -7.27
N TRP A 100 9.51 -4.97 -6.53
CA TRP A 100 10.39 -6.14 -6.53
C TRP A 100 10.46 -6.79 -7.92
N PHE A 101 9.30 -7.11 -8.49
CA PHE A 101 9.21 -7.82 -9.76
C PHE A 101 9.75 -7.01 -10.93
N LEU A 102 9.46 -5.70 -10.97
CA LEU A 102 9.81 -4.84 -12.10
C LEU A 102 11.25 -4.31 -12.02
N HIS A 103 11.75 -4.06 -10.82
CA HIS A 103 12.99 -3.30 -10.63
C HIS A 103 13.95 -3.91 -9.62
N ARG A 104 13.65 -5.06 -9.02
CA ARG A 104 14.45 -5.66 -7.93
C ARG A 104 14.66 -4.70 -6.76
N ARG A 105 13.66 -3.86 -6.48
CA ARG A 105 13.63 -2.94 -5.34
C ARG A 105 12.66 -3.45 -4.30
N VAL A 106 13.08 -3.48 -3.04
CA VAL A 106 12.23 -3.91 -1.91
C VAL A 106 11.95 -2.71 -1.01
N PRO A 107 10.80 -2.05 -1.15
CA PRO A 107 10.43 -0.92 -0.31
C PRO A 107 10.14 -1.37 1.12
N ARG A 108 10.52 -0.56 2.10
CA ARG A 108 10.09 -0.72 3.49
C ARG A 108 8.96 0.25 3.78
N HIS A 109 7.78 -0.29 4.06
CA HIS A 109 6.58 0.48 4.43
C HIS A 109 6.23 0.21 5.90
N PRO A 110 6.66 1.07 6.85
CA PRO A 110 6.12 1.05 8.20
C PRO A 110 4.59 1.19 8.19
N VAL A 111 3.90 0.63 9.19
CA VAL A 111 2.43 0.73 9.31
C VAL A 111 1.93 2.19 9.39
N THR A 112 2.79 3.12 9.79
CA THR A 112 2.50 4.56 9.82
C THR A 112 2.53 5.24 8.46
N ASN A 113 2.99 4.55 7.41
CA ASN A 113 3.23 5.13 6.09
C ASN A 113 2.23 4.66 5.03
N VAL A 114 1.18 3.93 5.41
CA VAL A 114 0.22 3.35 4.48
C VAL A 114 -1.21 3.66 4.95
N SER A 115 -1.97 4.32 4.09
CA SER A 115 -3.42 4.47 4.20
C SER A 115 -4.09 3.80 3.02
N TYR A 116 -5.27 3.21 3.25
CA TYR A 116 -6.02 2.44 2.27
C TYR A 116 -7.49 2.81 2.27
N ASP A 117 -8.08 2.98 1.09
CA ASP A 117 -9.51 3.14 0.90
C ASP A 117 -10.00 2.15 -0.16
N ARG A 118 -10.86 1.21 0.27
CA ARG A 118 -11.55 0.23 -0.59
C ARG A 118 -13.00 0.60 -0.90
N THR A 119 -13.44 1.77 -0.44
CA THR A 119 -14.81 2.27 -0.64
C THR A 119 -14.98 3.01 -1.94
N GLN A 120 -13.88 3.54 -2.50
CA GLN A 120 -13.83 4.15 -3.81
C GLN A 120 -13.63 3.10 -4.90
N ASP A 121 -14.04 3.46 -6.12
CA ASP A 121 -13.66 2.78 -7.36
C ASP A 121 -12.93 3.81 -8.24
N PRO A 122 -11.60 3.68 -8.45
CA PRO A 122 -10.74 2.57 -8.02
C PRO A 122 -10.44 2.57 -6.51
N MET A 123 -10.04 1.42 -5.98
CA MET A 123 -9.47 1.35 -4.63
C MET A 123 -8.12 2.10 -4.60
N ALA A 124 -7.78 2.71 -3.46
CA ALA A 124 -6.67 3.65 -3.38
C ALA A 124 -5.75 3.36 -2.19
N PHE A 125 -4.45 3.44 -2.44
CA PHE A 125 -3.44 3.62 -1.40
C PHE A 125 -2.91 5.04 -1.42
N ALA A 126 -2.66 5.59 -0.24
CA ALA A 126 -1.77 6.71 -0.04
C ALA A 126 -0.58 6.21 0.77
N VAL A 127 0.63 6.29 0.18
CA VAL A 127 1.85 5.76 0.79
C VAL A 127 2.90 6.84 0.93
N ARG A 128 3.66 6.81 2.02
CA ARG A 128 4.87 7.63 2.15
C ARG A 128 6.08 6.76 1.79
N PRO A 129 6.73 6.98 0.63
CA PRO A 129 7.93 6.24 0.27
C PRO A 129 9.00 6.36 1.36
N GLY A 130 9.58 5.23 1.72
CA GLY A 130 10.61 5.13 2.73
C GLY A 130 11.91 4.56 2.18
N PRO A 131 12.80 4.06 3.06
CA PRO A 131 13.97 3.31 2.66
C PRO A 131 13.60 2.08 1.81
N PHE A 132 14.51 1.65 0.96
CA PHE A 132 14.34 0.47 0.12
C PHE A 132 15.66 -0.25 -0.06
N ALA A 133 15.62 -1.57 -0.25
CA ALA A 133 16.78 -2.34 -0.66
C ALA A 133 16.83 -2.46 -2.19
N CYS A 134 18.04 -2.48 -2.75
CA CYS A 134 18.28 -2.67 -4.19
C CYS A 134 19.64 -3.37 -4.41
N LEU A 135 19.93 -3.74 -5.65
CA LEU A 135 21.26 -4.23 -6.03
C LEU A 135 22.25 -3.06 -6.19
N PRO A 136 23.58 -3.29 -6.11
CA PRO A 136 24.58 -2.22 -6.17
C PRO A 136 24.66 -1.54 -7.53
N ASP A 137 24.23 -2.22 -8.60
CA ASP A 137 24.18 -1.73 -9.98
C ASP A 137 22.84 -1.07 -10.34
N ASP A 138 21.86 -1.07 -9.43
CA ASP A 138 20.59 -0.38 -9.64
C ASP A 138 20.83 1.15 -9.74
N PRO A 139 20.30 1.84 -10.77
CA PRO A 139 20.41 3.30 -10.88
C PRO A 139 19.90 4.09 -9.66
N ALA A 140 18.99 3.50 -8.87
CA ALA A 140 18.46 4.07 -7.65
C ALA A 140 19.38 3.86 -6.43
N ALA A 141 20.48 3.10 -6.53
CA ALA A 141 21.38 2.82 -5.42
C ALA A 141 22.01 4.08 -4.79
N THR A 142 22.03 5.21 -5.51
CA THR A 142 22.52 6.50 -5.02
C THR A 142 21.41 7.41 -4.48
N LEU A 143 20.15 6.99 -4.52
CA LEU A 143 19.03 7.80 -4.01
C LEU A 143 19.00 7.78 -2.48
N PRO A 144 18.46 8.85 -1.84
CA PRO A 144 18.22 8.85 -0.40
C PRO A 144 17.37 7.64 0.04
N GLY A 145 17.81 6.96 1.10
CA GLY A 145 17.12 5.78 1.64
C GLY A 145 17.43 4.46 0.94
N ALA A 146 18.25 4.45 -0.11
CA ALA A 146 18.73 3.23 -0.74
C ALA A 146 19.60 2.41 0.23
N ARG A 147 19.42 1.10 0.22
CA ARG A 147 20.21 0.12 0.96
C ARG A 147 20.70 -0.96 -0.01
N PRO A 148 21.85 -0.75 -0.68
CA PRO A 148 22.42 -1.74 -1.57
C PRO A 148 22.74 -3.04 -0.80
N VAL A 149 22.34 -4.17 -1.35
CA VAL A 149 22.64 -5.52 -0.83
C VAL A 149 23.46 -6.31 -1.85
N PRO A 150 24.26 -7.31 -1.44
CA PRO A 150 25.25 -7.91 -2.34
C PRO A 150 24.66 -8.70 -3.51
N ASP A 151 23.47 -9.28 -3.35
CA ASP A 151 22.84 -10.15 -4.36
C ASP A 151 21.31 -10.20 -4.22
N GLU A 152 20.66 -10.90 -5.16
CA GLU A 152 19.20 -11.05 -5.18
C GLU A 152 18.67 -11.87 -3.99
N GLU A 153 19.46 -12.79 -3.45
CA GLU A 153 19.05 -13.57 -2.26
C GLU A 153 18.93 -12.67 -1.04
N ALA A 154 19.87 -11.74 -0.87
CA ALA A 154 19.85 -10.77 0.23
C ALA A 154 18.64 -9.81 0.16
N LEU A 155 17.97 -9.67 -0.98
CA LEU A 155 16.74 -8.88 -1.09
C LEU A 155 15.52 -9.60 -0.48
N ARG A 156 15.58 -10.91 -0.24
CA ARG A 156 14.50 -11.70 0.36
C ARG A 156 14.44 -11.61 1.89
N ALA A 157 15.45 -10.99 2.51
CA ALA A 157 15.67 -10.96 3.96
C ALA A 157 14.99 -9.80 4.73
#